data_AF-A0A1J5F1Y7-F1
#
_entry.id   AF-A0A1J5F1Y7-F1
#
_cell.length_a   1.000
_cell.length_b   1.000
_cell.length_c   1.000
_cell.angle_alpha   90.00
_cell.angle_beta   90.00
_cell.angle_gamma   90.00
#
_symmetry.space_group_name_H-M   'P 1'
#
loop_
_entity.id
_entity.type
_entity.pdbx_description
1 polymer ?
#
loop_
_entity_poly.entity_id
_entity_poly.type
_entity_poly.pdbx_seq_one_letter_code
_entity_poly.pdbx_strand_id
1 'polypeptide(L)'
;MNLLYLESVDSTQNYLKELVRSSTIELPHAVVAKTQTDGVGSRGNAWSGLDGNLFLSFAIPLKDLPRDLKIESSSIYFAHILKETLRECNSSVWLKWPNDFYIDE
;
A
#
# COMPACT_ATOMS: atom_id res chain seq x y z
N MET A 1 2.15 2.91 15.25
CA MET A 1 2.72 2.88 13.89
C MET A 1 3.35 4.23 13.63
N ASN A 2 4.61 4.25 13.21
CA ASN A 2 5.28 5.48 12.81
C ASN A 2 4.86 5.85 11.38
N LEU A 3 4.63 7.15 11.12
CA LEU A 3 4.21 7.65 9.82
C LEU A 3 5.23 8.68 9.31
N LEU A 4 5.80 8.43 8.14
CA LEU A 4 6.65 9.36 7.42
C LEU A 4 5.88 9.92 6.22
N TYR A 5 5.76 11.24 6.15
CA TYR A 5 5.14 11.94 5.04
C TYR A 5 6.21 12.64 4.19
N LEU A 6 6.15 12.44 2.87
CA LEU A 6 7.06 12.99 1.88
C LEU A 6 6.30 13.87 0.88
N GLU A 7 6.89 14.98 0.46
CA GLU A 7 6.33 15.78 -0.63
C GLU A 7 6.43 15.04 -1.98
N SER A 8 7.54 14.35 -2.23
CA SER A 8 7.75 13.60 -3.46
C SER A 8 8.74 12.46 -3.23
N VAL A 9 8.54 11.34 -3.92
CA VAL A 9 9.40 10.16 -3.89
C VAL A 9 9.31 9.44 -5.24
N ASP A 10 10.28 8.58 -5.56
CA ASP A 10 10.16 7.70 -6.72
C ASP A 10 8.99 6.73 -6.54
N SER A 11 9.04 5.91 -5.49
CA SER A 11 8.02 4.94 -5.09
C SER A 11 8.04 4.77 -3.58
N THR A 12 6.91 5.01 -2.92
CA THR A 12 6.76 4.78 -1.47
C THR A 12 7.12 3.33 -1.10
N GLN A 13 6.85 2.38 -2.00
CA GLN A 13 7.15 0.96 -1.80
C GLN A 13 8.66 0.68 -1.86
N ASN A 14 9.37 1.24 -2.84
CA ASN A 14 10.82 1.06 -2.93
C ASN A 14 11.53 1.75 -1.77
N TYR A 15 11.11 2.98 -1.47
CA TYR A 15 11.64 3.76 -0.36
C TYR A 15 11.49 3.02 0.98
N LEU A 16 10.28 2.52 1.27
CA LEU A 16 10.05 1.75 2.50
C LEU A 16 10.86 0.45 2.54
N LYS A 17 11.00 -0.26 1.42
CA LYS A 17 11.85 -1.47 1.36
C LYS A 17 13.29 -1.16 1.72
N GLU A 18 13.85 -0.04 1.25
CA GLU A 18 15.21 0.36 1.60
C GLU A 18 15.35 0.75 3.07
N LEU A 19 14.36 1.45 3.66
CA LEU A 19 14.35 1.74 5.09
C LEU A 19 14.33 0.48 5.95
N VAL A 20 13.52 -0.53 5.56
CA VAL A 20 13.48 -1.82 6.24
C VAL A 20 14.80 -2.58 6.07
N ARG A 21 15.35 -2.65 4.85
CA ARG A 21 16.61 -3.36 4.56
C ARG A 21 17.80 -2.77 5.30
N SER A 22 17.85 -1.44 5.42
CA SER A 22 18.91 -0.72 6.12
C SER A 22 18.73 -0.70 7.65
N SER A 23 17.64 -1.25 8.19
CA SER A 23 17.30 -1.19 9.62
C SER A 23 17.24 0.25 10.16
N THR A 24 16.86 1.21 9.31
CA THR A 24 16.77 2.64 9.66
C THR A 24 15.47 2.97 10.41
N ILE A 25 14.51 2.04 10.43
CA ILE A 25 13.19 2.23 11.03
C ILE A 25 12.80 1.05 11.93
N GLU A 26 11.94 1.34 12.91
CA GLU A 26 11.24 0.32 13.69
C GLU A 26 9.84 0.06 13.10
N LEU A 27 9.40 -1.20 13.19
CA LEU A 27 8.07 -1.63 12.76
C LEU A 27 7.05 -1.55 13.91
N PRO A 28 5.77 -1.23 13.62
CA PRO A 28 5.19 -0.95 12.31
C PRO A 28 5.45 0.48 11.81
N HIS A 29 5.67 0.63 10.51
CA HIS A 29 6.01 1.90 9.86
C HIS A 29 5.23 2.08 8.55
N ALA A 30 4.84 3.31 8.24
CA ALA A 30 4.18 3.68 6.99
C ALA A 30 4.86 4.89 6.35
N VAL A 31 4.93 4.88 5.01
CA VAL A 31 5.42 5.99 4.18
C VAL A 31 4.27 6.44 3.31
N VAL A 32 3.98 7.73 3.36
CA VAL A 32 3.01 8.41 2.50
C VAL A 32 3.75 9.45 1.67
N ALA A 33 3.37 9.60 0.41
CA ALA A 33 3.88 10.67 -0.43
C ALA A 33 2.73 11.43 -1.10
N LYS A 34 2.89 12.75 -1.25
CA LYS A 34 1.97 13.56 -2.05
C LYS A 34 2.07 13.21 -3.54
N THR A 35 3.28 12.93 -4.03
CA THR A 35 3.54 12.57 -5.43
C THR A 35 4.53 11.40 -5.55
N GLN A 36 4.33 10.56 -6.56
CA GLN A 36 5.29 9.53 -7.00
C GLN A 36 5.76 9.80 -8.43
N THR A 37 7.07 9.75 -8.67
CA THR A 37 7.66 9.98 -9.99
C THR A 37 7.94 8.69 -10.78
N ASP A 38 8.11 7.56 -10.09
CA ASP A 38 8.40 6.25 -10.70
C ASP A 38 7.66 5.14 -9.93
N GLY A 39 6.34 5.28 -9.86
CA GLY A 39 5.48 4.34 -9.15
C GLY A 39 5.54 2.94 -9.77
N VAL A 40 5.51 1.91 -8.91
CA VAL A 40 5.62 0.50 -9.34
C VAL A 40 4.32 -0.24 -9.06
N GLY A 41 3.71 -0.76 -10.13
CA GLY A 41 2.56 -1.64 -10.10
C GLY A 41 2.93 -3.13 -10.16
N SER A 42 1.90 -3.97 -10.26
CA SER A 42 2.05 -5.42 -10.38
C SER A 42 2.95 -5.82 -11.54
N ARG A 43 3.82 -6.81 -11.32
CA ARG A 43 4.73 -7.38 -12.35
C ARG A 43 5.68 -6.35 -12.98
N GLY A 44 6.00 -5.27 -12.26
CA GLY A 44 6.93 -4.23 -12.73
C GLY A 44 6.30 -3.24 -13.72
N ASN A 45 4.98 -3.25 -13.88
CA ASN A 45 4.29 -2.20 -14.63
C ASN A 45 4.48 -0.85 -13.96
N ALA A 46 4.47 0.22 -14.74
CA ALA A 46 4.43 1.58 -14.20
C ALA A 46 3.08 1.84 -13.50
N TRP A 47 3.13 2.51 -12.36
CA TRP A 47 1.97 3.04 -11.66
C TRP A 47 2.01 4.57 -11.72
N SER A 48 1.31 5.13 -12.71
CA SER A 48 1.13 6.57 -12.81
C SER A 48 0.07 7.04 -11.82
N GLY A 49 0.24 8.26 -11.32
CA GLY A 49 -0.80 8.89 -10.52
C GLY A 49 -0.89 10.39 -10.77
N LEU A 50 -1.96 10.97 -10.26
CA LEU A 50 -2.32 12.37 -10.42
C LEU A 50 -2.25 13.07 -9.05
N ASP A 51 -2.28 14.39 -9.06
CA ASP A 51 -2.47 15.15 -7.82
C ASP A 51 -3.77 14.73 -7.14
N GLY A 52 -3.71 14.52 -5.82
CA GLY A 52 -4.81 13.97 -5.03
C GLY A 52 -4.83 12.43 -4.91
N ASN A 53 -3.96 11.69 -5.60
CA ASN A 53 -3.81 10.26 -5.36
C ASN A 53 -3.25 9.97 -3.95
N LEU A 54 -3.70 8.88 -3.34
CA LEU A 54 -3.10 8.34 -2.12
C LEU A 54 -1.96 7.38 -2.48
N PHE A 55 -0.71 7.80 -2.25
CA PHE A 55 0.44 6.91 -2.30
C PHE A 55 0.85 6.53 -0.88
N LEU A 56 0.58 5.28 -0.50
CA LEU A 56 0.84 4.74 0.84
C LEU A 56 1.47 3.35 0.71
N SER A 57 2.57 3.15 1.43
CA SER A 57 3.18 1.84 1.66
C SER A 57 3.40 1.65 3.16
N PHE A 58 3.18 0.45 3.69
CA PHE A 58 3.38 0.16 5.11
C PHE A 58 4.05 -1.20 5.33
N ALA A 59 4.77 -1.31 6.43
CA ALA A 59 5.48 -2.50 6.88
C ALA A 59 5.05 -2.82 8.30
N ILE A 60 4.65 -4.07 8.54
CA ILE A 60 4.24 -4.58 9.84
C ILE A 60 5.00 -5.87 10.16
N PRO A 61 5.21 -6.18 11.45
CA PRO A 61 5.77 -7.46 11.86
C PRO A 61 4.88 -8.63 11.42
N LEU A 62 5.46 -9.70 10.88
CA LEU A 62 4.70 -10.91 10.48
C LEU A 62 3.94 -11.56 11.64
N LYS A 63 4.43 -11.43 12.88
CA LYS A 63 3.76 -11.92 14.09
C LYS A 63 2.43 -11.22 14.38
N ASP A 64 2.21 -10.03 13.80
CA ASP A 64 1.00 -9.23 13.97
C ASP A 64 -0.05 -9.56 12.88
N LEU A 65 0.29 -10.43 11.91
CA LEU A 65 -0.64 -10.96 10.92
C LEU A 65 -1.39 -12.19 11.46
N PRO A 66 -2.60 -12.49 10.94
CA PRO A 66 -3.29 -13.74 11.24
C PRO A 66 -2.39 -14.94 10.94
N ARG A 67 -2.37 -15.93 11.86
CA ARG A 67 -1.49 -17.09 11.76
C ARG A 67 -1.82 -18.01 10.58
N ASP A 68 -3.05 -17.94 10.10
CA ASP A 68 -3.58 -18.69 8.95
C ASP A 68 -3.49 -17.92 7.63
N LEU A 69 -2.97 -16.68 7.65
CA LEU A 69 -2.72 -15.92 6.43
C LEU A 69 -1.49 -16.46 5.70
N LYS A 70 -1.72 -17.09 4.54
CA LYS A 70 -0.66 -17.41 3.59
C LYS A 70 -0.11 -16.13 2.98
N ILE A 71 1.22 -15.98 2.94
CA ILE A 71 1.88 -14.76 2.47
C ILE A 71 1.56 -14.46 1.00
N GLU A 72 1.35 -15.51 0.20
CA GLU A 72 0.95 -15.45 -1.20
C GLU A 72 -0.45 -14.84 -1.39
N SER A 73 -1.28 -14.84 -0.33
CA SER A 73 -2.62 -14.25 -0.31
C SER A 73 -2.67 -12.88 0.36
N SER A 74 -1.52 -12.34 0.78
CA SER A 74 -1.45 -11.05 1.48
C SER A 74 -2.04 -9.88 0.69
N SER A 75 -1.84 -9.84 -0.64
CA SER A 75 -2.41 -8.80 -1.50
C SER A 75 -3.94 -8.80 -1.47
N ILE A 76 -4.57 -9.97 -1.55
CA ILE A 76 -6.03 -10.13 -1.49
C ILE A 76 -6.56 -9.74 -0.11
N TYR A 77 -5.87 -10.18 0.95
CA TYR A 77 -6.22 -9.88 2.34
C TYR A 77 -6.25 -8.37 2.61
N PHE A 78 -5.16 -7.67 2.27
CA PHE A 78 -5.09 -6.23 2.47
C PHE A 78 -6.01 -5.45 1.52
N ALA A 79 -6.18 -5.93 0.28
CA ALA A 79 -7.11 -5.30 -0.64
C ALA A 79 -8.56 -5.38 -0.13
N HIS A 80 -8.95 -6.50 0.48
CA HIS A 80 -10.26 -6.65 1.09
C HIS A 80 -10.44 -5.70 2.30
N ILE A 81 -9.45 -5.61 3.19
CA ILE A 81 -9.49 -4.68 4.33
C ILE A 81 -9.66 -3.24 3.83
N LEU A 82 -8.85 -2.81 2.86
CA LEU A 82 -8.92 -1.45 2.32
C LEU A 82 -10.26 -1.19 1.64
N LYS A 83 -10.81 -2.16 0.90
CA LYS A 83 -12.17 -2.05 0.33
C LYS A 83 -13.22 -1.79 1.42
N GLU A 84 -13.20 -2.57 2.51
CA GLU A 84 -14.17 -2.41 3.59
C GLU A 84 -13.99 -1.08 4.32
N THR A 85 -12.75 -0.63 4.56
CA THR A 85 -12.44 0.70 5.11
C THR A 85 -12.96 1.82 4.21
N LEU A 86 -12.75 1.73 2.89
CA LEU A 86 -13.27 2.72 1.93
C LEU A 86 -14.81 2.72 1.91
N ARG A 87 -15.44 1.55 2.04
CA ARG A 87 -16.91 1.44 2.16
C ARG A 87 -17.43 2.14 3.41
N GLU A 88 -16.74 2.04 4.54
CA GLU A 88 -17.09 2.79 5.77
C GLU A 88 -17.00 4.31 5.57
N CYS A 89 -16.16 4.76 4.63
CA CYS A 89 -16.11 6.15 4.16
C CYS A 89 -17.14 6.48 3.06
N ASN A 90 -18.18 5.65 2.87
CA ASN A 90 -19.21 5.77 1.83
C ASN A 90 -18.68 5.64 0.38
N SER A 91 -17.55 4.96 0.16
CA SER A 91 -17.09 4.63 -1.19
C SER A 91 -17.89 3.48 -1.80
N SER A 92 -18.13 3.56 -3.11
CA SER A 92 -18.71 2.49 -3.94
C SER A 92 -17.66 1.54 -4.51
N VAL A 93 -16.40 1.64 -4.09
CA VAL A 93 -15.31 0.83 -4.62
C VAL A 93 -15.59 -0.67 -4.46
N TRP A 94 -15.28 -1.43 -5.50
CA TRP A 94 -15.29 -2.88 -5.46
C TRP A 94 -13.92 -3.45 -5.80
N LEU A 95 -13.69 -4.69 -5.36
CA LEU A 95 -12.44 -5.38 -5.56
C LEU A 95 -12.56 -6.31 -6.77
N LYS A 96 -11.92 -5.91 -7.87
CA LYS A 96 -11.68 -6.78 -9.01
C LYS A 96 -10.50 -7.68 -8.68
N TRP A 97 -10.75 -8.99 -8.73
CA TRP A 97 -9.73 -9.97 -8.38
C TRP A 97 -8.51 -9.86 -9.33
N PRO A 98 -7.26 -9.91 -8.81
CA PRO A 98 -6.89 -10.26 -7.44
C PRO A 98 -6.72 -9.08 -6.47
N ASN A 99 -6.44 -7.87 -6.95
CA ASN A 99 -6.01 -6.77 -6.09
C ASN A 99 -6.31 -5.39 -6.68
N ASP A 100 -7.23 -5.30 -7.63
CA ASP A 100 -7.53 -4.05 -8.32
C ASP A 100 -8.80 -3.41 -7.75
N PHE A 101 -8.74 -2.12 -7.48
CA PHE A 101 -9.89 -1.33 -7.03
C PHE A 101 -10.55 -0.67 -8.23
N TYR A 102 -11.86 -0.85 -8.35
CA TYR A 102 -12.68 -0.24 -9.39
C TYR A 102 -13.86 0.51 -8.76
N ILE A 103 -14.26 1.58 -9.42
CA ILE A 103 -15.55 2.25 -9.23
C ILE A 103 -16.27 2.07 -10.56
N ASP A 104 -17.56 1.74 -10.51
CA ASP A 104 -18.37 1.36 -11.69
C ASP A 104 -17.85 0.09 -12.41
N GLU A 105 -18.05 -0.08 -13.72
CA GLU A 105 -17.62 -1.27 -14.49
C GLU A 105 -16.14 -1.28 -14.87
#